data_AF-A0A1Q9C2X9-F1
#
_entry.id   AF-A0A1Q9C2X9-F1
#
_cell.length_a   1.000
_cell.length_b   1.000
_cell.length_c   1.000
_cell.angle_alpha   90.00
_cell.angle_beta   90.00
_cell.angle_gamma   90.00
#
_symmetry.space_group_name_H-M   'P 1'
#
loop_
_entity.id
_entity.type
_entity.pdbx_description
1 polymer ?
#
loop_
_entity_poly.entity_id
_entity_poly.type
_entity_poly.pdbx_seq_one_letter_code
_entity_poly.pdbx_strand_id
1 'polypeptide(L)'
;MDDLRLEHARVQQKYIAMSKALISSCDIDGFRVDTPMQVPLNFYKAWAPAVRDHAKSLGKASFGALTATGRGRDRNMYGTDHFIDGPATMKGGIVYSYYWYMFTAFVYSQPQYADGFALAYAEERSMIDVYDPANARHEYAMWNFCNNHDNWRLQSMTSTRHLHVCLVVITFWPGIPLHYAGDEQNFDSPGSALDGWAREELGVSLAWQAVPTHQSGNVASRDNFDMTSGNYLFIARLNALRRAYFGSFGSEECDKLLTPNPPIQDVLAFVRGCSEEQRVAVLANFHSTETREALLWSPWQEHTELEDIIATSEQLRIVVGAGGRLQTSLPPLAAMAFVPGPKRSIPPSVVAVSPAHAAVLSGPAGTVQIVLSFDQPMHSSAADGVSLDGFAGMFSCMTANCTKVAATMLFETFCDGVHVVEALEGLQSFLGLGTFSSFRSTFTVNRHRGIIARPHMHEWPGLICNRGRALCHNAAGAEWLRIKNVGGNWTAWRPYEDQSDWQSFGGCHLR
;
A
#
# COMPACT_ATOMS: atom_id res chain seq x y z
N MET A 1 -14.35 -25.93 8.98
CA MET A 1 -14.75 -24.88 9.94
C MET A 1 -16.15 -25.21 10.41
N ASP A 2 -16.41 -25.11 11.71
CA ASP A 2 -17.74 -25.39 12.26
C ASP A 2 -18.67 -24.22 11.91
N ASP A 3 -19.78 -24.52 11.24
CA ASP A 3 -20.73 -23.50 10.80
C ASP A 3 -21.64 -23.07 11.96
N LEU A 4 -21.59 -21.78 12.30
CA LEU A 4 -22.28 -21.25 13.47
C LEU A 4 -23.72 -20.90 13.11
N ARG A 5 -24.65 -21.29 13.99
CA ARG A 5 -26.10 -21.16 13.79
C ARG A 5 -26.61 -19.71 13.92
N LEU A 6 -26.27 -18.85 12.97
CA LEU A 6 -26.54 -17.40 12.99
C LEU A 6 -28.01 -17.04 12.79
N GLU A 7 -28.88 -17.98 12.44
CA GLU A 7 -30.33 -17.79 12.48
C GLU A 7 -30.91 -17.86 13.91
N HIS A 8 -30.16 -18.36 14.89
CA HIS A 8 -30.63 -18.47 16.27
C HIS A 8 -30.36 -17.18 17.06
N ALA A 9 -31.41 -16.55 17.61
CA ALA A 9 -31.34 -15.26 18.31
C ALA A 9 -30.23 -15.19 19.39
N ARG A 10 -30.06 -16.23 20.22
CA ARG A 10 -28.96 -16.31 21.19
C ARG A 10 -27.57 -16.13 20.56
N VAL A 11 -27.32 -16.71 19.38
CA VAL A 11 -26.04 -16.61 18.69
C VAL A 11 -25.87 -15.21 18.11
N GLN A 12 -26.91 -14.65 17.49
CA GLN A 12 -26.91 -13.26 17.01
C GLN A 12 -26.58 -12.26 18.12
N GLN A 13 -27.23 -12.38 19.28
CA GLN A 13 -27.00 -11.48 20.42
C GLN A 13 -25.57 -11.60 20.97
N LYS A 14 -24.97 -12.79 20.97
CA LYS A 14 -23.56 -12.95 21.32
C LYS A 14 -22.65 -12.22 20.33
N TYR A 15 -22.89 -12.34 19.03
CA TYR A 15 -22.12 -11.62 18.00
C TYR A 15 -22.27 -10.11 18.11
N ILE A 16 -23.48 -9.61 18.35
CA ILE A 16 -23.71 -8.19 18.61
C ILE A 16 -22.90 -7.74 19.84
N ALA A 17 -22.97 -8.48 20.95
CA ALA A 17 -22.22 -8.15 22.16
C ALA A 17 -20.70 -8.16 21.93
N MET A 18 -20.17 -9.15 21.20
CA MET A 18 -18.75 -9.23 20.85
C MET A 18 -18.30 -8.05 19.97
N SER A 19 -19.09 -7.70 18.95
CA SER A 19 -18.78 -6.55 18.09
C SER A 19 -18.80 -5.23 18.86
N LYS A 20 -19.78 -5.02 19.75
CA LYS A 20 -19.82 -3.84 20.63
C LYS A 20 -18.62 -3.76 21.55
N ALA A 21 -18.23 -4.90 22.14
CA ALA A 21 -17.05 -4.99 22.99
C ALA A 21 -15.79 -4.60 22.22
N LEU A 22 -15.59 -5.11 21.00
CA LEU A 22 -14.45 -4.75 20.14
C LEU A 22 -14.39 -3.25 19.84
N ILE A 23 -15.53 -2.61 19.53
CA ILE A 23 -15.59 -1.17 19.31
C ILE A 23 -15.18 -0.42 20.59
N SER A 24 -15.76 -0.78 21.73
CA SER A 24 -15.49 -0.09 23.00
C SER A 24 -14.10 -0.33 23.56
N SER A 25 -13.52 -1.51 23.36
CA SER A 25 -12.23 -1.88 23.96
C SER A 25 -11.03 -1.49 23.10
N CYS A 26 -11.21 -1.46 21.78
CA CYS A 26 -10.11 -1.26 20.83
C CYS A 26 -10.24 0.03 20.01
N ASP A 27 -11.34 0.78 20.19
CA ASP A 27 -11.63 2.03 19.47
C ASP A 27 -11.60 1.91 17.94
N ILE A 28 -11.94 0.73 17.39
CA ILE A 28 -11.96 0.50 15.94
C ILE A 28 -13.00 1.40 15.24
N ASP A 29 -12.77 1.69 13.95
CA ASP A 29 -13.63 2.56 13.13
C ASP A 29 -14.48 1.79 12.10
N GLY A 30 -14.29 0.47 12.02
CA GLY A 30 -15.01 -0.36 11.08
C GLY A 30 -14.73 -1.85 11.20
N PHE A 31 -15.46 -2.62 10.40
CA PHE A 31 -15.28 -4.06 10.23
C PHE A 31 -15.13 -4.39 8.74
N ARG A 32 -14.20 -5.32 8.42
CA ARG A 32 -14.27 -6.16 7.21
C ARG A 32 -14.87 -7.50 7.62
N VAL A 33 -16.08 -7.79 7.19
CA VAL A 33 -16.75 -9.06 7.50
C VAL A 33 -16.37 -10.12 6.47
N ASP A 34 -15.85 -11.23 6.97
CA ASP A 34 -15.51 -12.41 6.20
C ASP A 34 -16.75 -13.22 5.80
N THR A 35 -16.65 -13.97 4.69
CA THR A 35 -17.66 -14.96 4.25
C THR A 35 -19.13 -14.48 4.31
N PRO A 36 -19.46 -13.26 3.83
CA PRO A 36 -20.82 -12.74 4.00
C PRO A 36 -21.87 -13.52 3.19
N MET A 37 -21.44 -14.24 2.17
CA MET A 37 -22.32 -15.10 1.35
C MET A 37 -22.71 -16.40 2.05
N GLN A 38 -22.01 -16.79 3.11
CA GLN A 38 -22.29 -17.98 3.91
C GLN A 38 -23.18 -17.67 5.13
N VAL A 39 -23.48 -16.40 5.38
CA VAL A 39 -24.24 -15.94 6.54
C VAL A 39 -25.66 -15.55 6.13
N PRO A 40 -26.71 -15.96 6.87
CA PRO A 40 -28.08 -15.63 6.51
C PRO A 40 -28.37 -14.13 6.68
N LEU A 41 -29.13 -13.55 5.74
CA LEU A 41 -29.38 -12.10 5.73
C LEU A 41 -30.06 -11.56 7.00
N ASN A 42 -30.90 -12.37 7.65
CA ASN A 42 -31.55 -12.00 8.91
C ASN A 42 -30.55 -11.70 10.04
N PHE A 43 -29.36 -12.30 10.03
CA PHE A 43 -28.29 -11.95 10.94
C PHE A 43 -27.85 -10.50 10.70
N TYR A 44 -27.61 -10.09 9.46
CA TYR A 44 -27.17 -8.74 9.13
C TYR A 44 -28.23 -7.69 9.46
N LYS A 45 -29.50 -7.98 9.19
CA LYS A 45 -30.63 -7.11 9.57
C LYS A 45 -30.70 -6.84 11.08
N ALA A 46 -30.21 -7.75 11.92
CA ALA A 46 -30.11 -7.55 13.37
C ALA A 46 -28.76 -6.94 13.80
N TRP A 47 -27.66 -7.44 13.25
CA TRP A 47 -26.30 -7.11 13.67
C TRP A 47 -25.87 -5.71 13.22
N ALA A 48 -26.06 -5.38 11.95
CA ALA A 48 -25.56 -4.14 11.35
C ALA A 48 -26.11 -2.87 12.02
N PRO A 49 -27.43 -2.71 12.24
CA PRO A 49 -27.96 -1.55 12.94
C PRO A 49 -27.51 -1.51 14.41
N ALA A 50 -27.54 -2.64 15.12
CA ALA A 50 -27.13 -2.69 16.53
C ALA A 50 -25.64 -2.30 16.74
N VAL A 51 -24.78 -2.65 15.78
CA VAL A 51 -23.36 -2.27 15.78
C VAL A 51 -23.17 -0.80 15.43
N ARG A 52 -23.86 -0.29 14.40
CA ARG A 52 -23.82 1.14 14.04
C ARG A 52 -24.37 2.03 15.14
N ASP A 53 -25.46 1.66 15.78
CA ASP A 53 -26.05 2.42 16.89
C ASP A 53 -25.09 2.51 18.07
N HIS A 54 -24.38 1.42 18.38
CA HIS A 54 -23.35 1.42 19.41
C HIS A 54 -22.17 2.30 19.03
N ALA A 55 -21.65 2.19 17.81
CA ALA A 55 -20.58 3.06 17.33
C ALA A 55 -20.98 4.54 17.37
N LYS A 56 -22.22 4.86 16.97
CA LYS A 56 -22.80 6.21 17.05
C LYS A 56 -22.91 6.70 18.49
N SER A 57 -23.28 5.84 19.43
CA SER A 57 -23.31 6.19 20.86
C SER A 57 -21.94 6.57 21.44
N LEU A 58 -20.85 6.15 20.77
CA LEU A 58 -19.46 6.48 21.09
C LEU A 58 -18.91 7.62 20.22
N GLY A 59 -19.76 8.32 19.46
CA GLY A 59 -19.36 9.45 18.61
C GLY A 59 -18.83 9.07 17.22
N LYS A 60 -18.83 7.79 16.85
CA LYS A 60 -18.35 7.32 15.53
C LYS A 60 -19.47 7.38 14.48
N ALA A 61 -19.83 8.59 14.04
CA ALA A 61 -20.92 8.81 13.08
C ALA A 61 -20.70 8.15 11.70
N SER A 62 -19.44 7.95 11.30
CA SER A 62 -19.04 7.39 10.00
C SER A 62 -18.51 5.96 10.10
N PHE A 63 -18.91 5.19 11.12
CA PHE A 63 -18.40 3.84 11.33
C PHE A 63 -18.65 2.93 10.12
N GLY A 64 -17.56 2.38 9.57
CA GLY A 64 -17.58 1.58 8.34
C GLY A 64 -17.81 0.10 8.62
N ALA A 65 -19.03 -0.41 8.48
CA ALA A 65 -19.28 -1.86 8.51
C ALA A 65 -19.36 -2.38 7.06
N LEU A 66 -18.28 -3.04 6.61
CA LEU A 66 -17.97 -3.33 5.21
C LEU A 66 -17.69 -4.83 5.05
N THR A 67 -17.99 -5.44 3.90
CA THR A 67 -17.87 -6.91 3.74
C THR A 67 -17.07 -7.31 2.52
N ALA A 68 -16.64 -8.56 2.40
CA ALA A 68 -16.15 -9.10 1.14
C ALA A 68 -17.33 -9.53 0.24
N THR A 69 -17.91 -8.63 -0.57
CA THR A 69 -19.00 -9.03 -1.48
C THR A 69 -18.46 -9.64 -2.77
N GLY A 70 -18.23 -10.95 -2.76
CA GLY A 70 -18.09 -11.71 -4.00
C GLY A 70 -19.39 -11.67 -4.82
N ARG A 71 -19.65 -10.59 -5.56
CA ARG A 71 -20.68 -10.62 -6.59
C ARG A 71 -20.25 -11.62 -7.65
N GLY A 72 -20.92 -12.77 -7.69
CA GLY A 72 -20.87 -13.72 -8.79
C GLY A 72 -20.61 -15.18 -8.42
N ARG A 73 -21.67 -15.88 -8.00
CA ARG A 73 -21.89 -17.29 -8.35
C ARG A 73 -23.40 -17.48 -8.50
N ASP A 74 -23.98 -16.96 -9.56
CA ASP A 74 -25.44 -16.86 -9.70
C ASP A 74 -26.17 -18.22 -9.66
N ARG A 75 -27.40 -18.18 -9.15
CA ARG A 75 -28.54 -18.99 -9.60
C ARG A 75 -29.80 -18.24 -9.13
N ASN A 76 -30.38 -17.36 -9.95
CA ASN A 76 -31.56 -16.54 -9.62
C ASN A 76 -31.56 -15.90 -8.21
N MET A 77 -30.41 -15.40 -7.69
CA MET A 77 -30.24 -14.66 -6.41
C MET A 77 -31.29 -14.90 -5.28
N TYR A 78 -31.64 -16.17 -5.00
CA TYR A 78 -32.97 -16.54 -4.49
C TYR A 78 -33.48 -15.79 -3.24
N GLY A 79 -34.54 -14.98 -3.45
CA GLY A 79 -35.48 -14.51 -2.42
C GLY A 79 -35.63 -12.99 -2.21
N THR A 80 -34.79 -12.19 -2.87
CA THR A 80 -34.82 -10.71 -3.02
C THR A 80 -35.15 -9.89 -1.77
N ASP A 81 -34.20 -9.91 -0.83
CA ASP A 81 -33.71 -8.77 -0.05
C ASP A 81 -32.19 -8.72 -0.37
N HIS A 82 -31.58 -7.56 -0.66
CA HIS A 82 -30.15 -7.51 -1.03
C HIS A 82 -29.25 -7.32 0.21
N PHE A 83 -28.04 -7.89 0.21
CA PHE A 83 -27.10 -7.76 1.34
C PHE A 83 -26.65 -6.30 1.64
N ILE A 84 -26.86 -5.41 0.67
CA ILE A 84 -26.62 -3.97 0.73
C ILE A 84 -27.88 -3.29 0.16
N ASP A 85 -29.03 -3.46 0.83
CA ASP A 85 -30.34 -2.96 0.38
C ASP A 85 -30.90 -1.79 1.19
N GLY A 86 -30.20 -1.33 2.23
CA GLY A 86 -30.61 -0.12 2.95
C GLY A 86 -29.96 0.06 4.32
N PRO A 87 -30.52 0.96 5.16
CA PRO A 87 -29.93 1.35 6.44
C PRO A 87 -29.99 0.25 7.50
N ALA A 88 -30.62 -0.89 7.22
CA ALA A 88 -30.67 -2.06 8.08
C ALA A 88 -29.62 -3.13 7.72
N THR A 89 -28.95 -3.02 6.57
CA THR A 89 -27.96 -4.00 6.10
C THR A 89 -26.54 -3.40 6.09
N MET A 90 -25.62 -3.98 5.35
CA MET A 90 -24.23 -3.54 5.29
C MET A 90 -24.08 -2.22 4.52
N LYS A 91 -23.03 -1.43 4.81
CA LYS A 91 -22.78 -0.14 4.13
C LYS A 91 -22.07 -0.29 2.78
N GLY A 92 -21.38 -1.40 2.54
CA GLY A 92 -20.60 -1.62 1.32
C GLY A 92 -19.86 -2.96 1.36
N GLY A 93 -19.14 -3.26 0.27
CA GLY A 93 -18.28 -4.42 0.23
C GLY A 93 -17.25 -4.44 -0.89
N ILE A 94 -16.36 -5.43 -0.84
CA ILE A 94 -15.30 -5.67 -1.81
C ILE A 94 -15.90 -6.10 -3.14
N VAL A 95 -15.51 -5.45 -4.24
CA VAL A 95 -16.06 -5.70 -5.57
C VAL A 95 -15.16 -6.64 -6.35
N TYR A 96 -15.42 -7.95 -6.27
CA TYR A 96 -14.67 -8.95 -7.03
C TYR A 96 -14.92 -8.88 -8.53
N SER A 97 -16.07 -8.37 -8.98
CA SER A 97 -16.37 -8.23 -10.41
C SER A 97 -15.35 -7.33 -11.12
N TYR A 98 -15.02 -6.18 -10.51
CA TYR A 98 -13.99 -5.27 -11.02
C TYR A 98 -12.63 -5.96 -11.07
N TYR A 99 -12.26 -6.64 -9.99
CA TYR A 99 -11.03 -7.44 -9.95
C TYR A 99 -10.99 -8.45 -11.12
N TRP A 100 -12.06 -9.20 -11.38
CA TRP A 100 -12.06 -10.21 -12.45
C TRP A 100 -12.00 -9.63 -13.87
N TYR A 101 -12.61 -8.46 -14.13
CA TYR A 101 -12.45 -7.77 -15.41
C TYR A 101 -10.99 -7.33 -15.62
N MET A 102 -10.37 -6.69 -14.63
CA MET A 102 -8.95 -6.29 -14.71
C MET A 102 -8.02 -7.51 -14.80
N PHE A 103 -8.26 -8.51 -13.96
CA PHE A 103 -7.48 -9.75 -13.94
C PHE A 103 -7.55 -10.45 -15.30
N THR A 104 -8.73 -10.55 -15.89
CA THR A 104 -8.87 -11.19 -17.21
C THR A 104 -8.17 -10.39 -18.29
N ALA A 105 -8.30 -9.07 -18.27
CA ALA A 105 -7.63 -8.21 -19.22
C ALA A 105 -6.10 -8.33 -19.15
N PHE A 106 -5.53 -8.35 -17.94
CA PHE A 106 -4.08 -8.38 -17.74
C PHE A 106 -3.48 -9.79 -17.78
N VAL A 107 -4.02 -10.72 -16.99
CA VAL A 107 -3.44 -12.05 -16.79
C VAL A 107 -3.70 -12.96 -17.98
N TYR A 108 -4.92 -12.92 -18.54
CA TYR A 108 -5.24 -13.69 -19.75
C TYR A 108 -4.92 -12.94 -21.05
N SER A 109 -4.35 -11.73 -20.96
CA SER A 109 -4.02 -10.87 -22.11
C SER A 109 -5.24 -10.65 -23.03
N GLN A 110 -6.39 -10.36 -22.44
CA GLN A 110 -7.66 -10.10 -23.14
C GLN A 110 -8.11 -8.65 -22.92
N PRO A 111 -7.41 -7.66 -23.49
CA PRO A 111 -7.58 -6.24 -23.15
C PRO A 111 -9.00 -5.71 -23.40
N GLN A 112 -9.79 -6.35 -24.26
CA GLN A 112 -11.20 -6.04 -24.48
C GLN A 112 -12.07 -6.18 -23.22
N TYR A 113 -11.61 -6.88 -22.17
CA TYR A 113 -12.33 -6.94 -20.89
C TYR A 113 -12.34 -5.59 -20.15
N ALA A 114 -11.52 -4.61 -20.56
CA ALA A 114 -11.59 -3.24 -20.05
C ALA A 114 -13.00 -2.62 -20.25
N ASP A 115 -13.68 -2.96 -21.35
CA ASP A 115 -15.01 -2.45 -21.69
C ASP A 115 -16.08 -2.87 -20.67
N GLY A 116 -15.91 -4.05 -20.07
CA GLY A 116 -16.84 -4.60 -19.09
C GLY A 116 -16.79 -3.91 -17.73
N PHE A 117 -15.76 -3.10 -17.46
CA PHE A 117 -15.58 -2.45 -16.16
C PHE A 117 -16.68 -1.40 -15.87
N ALA A 118 -17.00 -0.56 -16.87
CA ALA A 118 -18.09 0.41 -16.77
C ALA A 118 -19.47 -0.25 -16.70
N LEU A 119 -19.67 -1.35 -17.43
CA LEU A 119 -20.90 -2.15 -17.37
C LEU A 119 -21.09 -2.74 -15.97
N ALA A 120 -20.05 -3.36 -15.41
CA ALA A 120 -20.08 -3.91 -14.06
C ALA A 120 -20.43 -2.84 -13.01
N TYR A 121 -19.95 -1.60 -13.20
CA TYR A 121 -20.32 -0.49 -12.32
C TYR A 121 -21.78 -0.08 -12.45
N ALA A 122 -22.30 0.04 -13.68
CA ALA A 122 -23.70 0.37 -13.90
C ALA A 122 -24.64 -0.68 -13.31
N GLU A 123 -24.34 -1.97 -13.54
CA GLU A 123 -25.08 -3.08 -12.95
C GLU A 123 -24.99 -3.04 -11.43
N GLU A 124 -23.79 -2.86 -10.88
CA GLU A 124 -23.61 -2.82 -9.43
C GLU A 124 -24.40 -1.71 -8.76
N ARG A 125 -24.30 -0.49 -9.30
CA ARG A 125 -25.00 0.69 -8.80
C ARG A 125 -26.52 0.52 -8.88
N SER A 126 -27.05 -0.22 -9.86
CA SER A 126 -28.48 -0.49 -9.96
C SER A 126 -29.04 -1.37 -8.83
N MET A 127 -28.16 -2.11 -8.13
CA MET A 127 -28.54 -3.11 -7.13
C MET A 127 -28.24 -2.68 -5.68
N ILE A 128 -27.70 -1.48 -5.45
CA ILE A 128 -27.34 -0.99 -4.10
C ILE A 128 -28.03 0.33 -3.80
N ASP A 129 -28.45 0.51 -2.55
CA ASP A 129 -28.81 1.81 -2.04
C ASP A 129 -27.57 2.48 -1.43
N VAL A 130 -27.12 3.56 -2.05
CA VAL A 130 -25.99 4.37 -1.57
C VAL A 130 -26.43 5.55 -0.73
N TYR A 131 -27.73 5.80 -0.55
CA TYR A 131 -28.22 6.94 0.19
C TYR A 131 -28.36 6.64 1.68
N ASP A 132 -27.67 7.42 2.53
CA ASP A 132 -27.84 7.41 3.97
C ASP A 132 -28.83 8.52 4.39
N PRO A 133 -30.10 8.18 4.70
CA PRO A 133 -31.11 9.18 5.07
C PRO A 133 -30.83 9.85 6.42
N ALA A 134 -30.04 9.24 7.30
CA ALA A 134 -29.75 9.83 8.61
C ALA A 134 -28.83 11.05 8.49
N ASN A 135 -28.01 11.11 7.43
CA ASN A 135 -27.05 12.19 7.19
C ASN A 135 -27.26 12.91 5.86
N ALA A 136 -28.25 12.50 5.06
CA ALA A 136 -28.52 13.00 3.71
C ALA A 136 -27.28 12.95 2.78
N ARG A 137 -26.58 11.81 2.78
CA ARG A 137 -25.34 11.61 2.01
C ARG A 137 -25.49 10.46 1.03
N HIS A 138 -24.82 10.56 -0.11
CA HIS A 138 -24.62 9.44 -1.04
C HIS A 138 -23.22 8.86 -0.85
N GLU A 139 -23.16 7.63 -0.35
CA GLU A 139 -21.95 6.93 0.01
C GLU A 139 -21.82 5.63 -0.80
N TYR A 140 -21.24 5.70 -2.01
CA TYR A 140 -20.77 4.48 -2.68
C TYR A 140 -19.51 3.93 -1.97
N ALA A 141 -19.73 3.17 -0.89
CA ALA A 141 -18.67 2.67 0.00
C ALA A 141 -18.10 1.29 -0.41
N MET A 142 -18.16 0.96 -1.70
CA MET A 142 -17.65 -0.30 -2.23
C MET A 142 -16.13 -0.27 -2.33
N TRP A 143 -15.47 -1.43 -2.17
CA TRP A 143 -14.02 -1.54 -2.05
C TRP A 143 -13.41 -2.19 -3.29
N ASN A 144 -12.44 -1.53 -3.91
CA ASN A 144 -11.81 -2.00 -5.14
C ASN A 144 -10.34 -2.33 -4.88
N PHE A 145 -9.79 -3.33 -5.55
CA PHE A 145 -8.43 -3.81 -5.28
C PHE A 145 -7.80 -4.41 -6.54
N CYS A 146 -6.47 -4.44 -6.58
CA CYS A 146 -5.70 -5.06 -7.66
C CYS A 146 -5.38 -6.53 -7.40
N ASN A 147 -5.15 -6.88 -6.14
CA ASN A 147 -4.93 -8.23 -5.63
C ASN A 147 -5.20 -8.25 -4.11
N ASN A 148 -5.17 -9.43 -3.49
CA ASN A 148 -5.38 -9.57 -2.05
C ASN A 148 -4.78 -10.88 -1.52
N HIS A 149 -4.97 -11.12 -0.22
CA HIS A 149 -4.48 -12.28 0.52
C HIS A 149 -5.07 -13.64 0.15
N ASP A 150 -6.02 -13.72 -0.79
CA ASP A 150 -6.64 -14.95 -1.28
C ASP A 150 -6.23 -15.29 -2.73
N ASN A 151 -5.78 -14.29 -3.48
CA ASN A 151 -5.43 -14.41 -4.89
C ASN A 151 -3.93 -14.25 -5.10
N TRP A 152 -3.46 -14.50 -6.32
CA TRP A 152 -2.08 -14.23 -6.71
C TRP A 152 -1.74 -12.74 -6.57
N ARG A 153 -0.48 -12.45 -6.27
CA ARG A 153 0.09 -11.11 -6.50
C ARG A 153 -0.07 -10.78 -7.98
N LEU A 154 -0.66 -9.63 -8.30
CA LEU A 154 -0.84 -9.24 -9.72
C LEU A 154 0.52 -9.18 -10.44
N GLN A 155 1.56 -8.68 -9.75
CA GLN A 155 2.92 -8.58 -10.26
C GLN A 155 3.56 -9.93 -10.55
N SER A 156 3.25 -10.99 -9.77
CA SER A 156 3.79 -12.34 -10.01
C SER A 156 3.20 -12.99 -11.25
N MET A 157 1.98 -12.60 -11.63
CA MET A 157 1.29 -13.12 -12.82
C MET A 157 1.54 -12.26 -14.06
N THR A 158 2.03 -11.03 -13.89
CA THR A 158 2.13 -10.03 -14.96
C THR A 158 3.42 -9.21 -14.83
N SER A 159 3.32 -7.92 -14.49
CA SER A 159 4.45 -7.03 -14.24
C SER A 159 4.04 -5.84 -13.38
N THR A 160 5.03 -5.11 -12.86
CA THR A 160 4.78 -3.84 -12.15
C THR A 160 4.01 -2.82 -12.99
N ARG A 161 4.16 -2.82 -14.33
CA ARG A 161 3.39 -1.90 -15.20
C ARG A 161 1.89 -2.18 -15.17
N HIS A 162 1.48 -3.45 -15.12
CA HIS A 162 0.07 -3.81 -14.97
C HIS A 162 -0.48 -3.39 -13.61
N LEU A 163 0.31 -3.57 -12.54
CA LEU A 163 -0.05 -3.06 -11.22
C LEU A 163 -0.24 -1.54 -11.25
N HIS A 164 0.65 -0.79 -11.91
CA HIS A 164 0.51 0.67 -12.01
C HIS A 164 -0.76 1.10 -12.74
N VAL A 165 -1.12 0.44 -13.84
CA VAL A 165 -2.40 0.70 -14.54
C VAL A 165 -3.58 0.43 -13.60
N CYS A 166 -3.57 -0.72 -12.92
CA CYS A 166 -4.63 -1.06 -11.96
C CYS A 166 -4.74 -0.02 -10.82
N LEU A 167 -3.60 0.36 -10.22
CA LEU A 167 -3.55 1.34 -9.14
C LEU A 167 -4.12 2.69 -9.58
N VAL A 168 -3.78 3.19 -10.77
CA VAL A 168 -4.37 4.42 -11.32
C VAL A 168 -5.88 4.26 -11.47
N VAL A 169 -6.34 3.16 -12.06
CA VAL A 169 -7.79 2.90 -12.25
C VAL A 169 -8.52 2.92 -10.91
N ILE A 170 -8.14 2.09 -9.93
CA ILE A 170 -8.85 2.01 -8.65
C ILE A 170 -8.74 3.30 -7.82
N THR A 171 -7.66 4.09 -8.01
CA THR A 171 -7.48 5.38 -7.33
C THR A 171 -8.54 6.38 -7.72
N PHE A 172 -8.96 6.39 -8.99
CA PHE A 172 -9.92 7.36 -9.51
C PHE A 172 -11.32 6.78 -9.72
N TRP A 173 -11.47 5.45 -9.73
CA TRP A 173 -12.77 4.79 -9.78
C TRP A 173 -13.65 5.11 -8.55
N PRO A 174 -14.99 5.11 -8.68
CA PRO A 174 -15.90 5.18 -7.55
C PRO A 174 -15.63 4.07 -6.53
N GLY A 175 -15.80 4.39 -5.24
CA GLY A 175 -15.53 3.47 -4.14
C GLY A 175 -14.16 3.73 -3.51
N ILE A 176 -13.75 2.86 -2.59
CA ILE A 176 -12.56 2.98 -1.75
C ILE A 176 -11.48 2.05 -2.32
N PRO A 177 -10.33 2.57 -2.78
CA PRO A 177 -9.21 1.73 -3.20
C PRO A 177 -8.58 1.03 -1.99
N LEU A 178 -8.33 -0.26 -2.12
CA LEU A 178 -7.58 -1.07 -1.18
C LEU A 178 -6.23 -1.45 -1.81
N HIS A 179 -5.17 -1.22 -1.05
CA HIS A 179 -3.84 -1.69 -1.37
C HIS A 179 -3.52 -2.90 -0.51
N TYR A 180 -2.90 -3.91 -1.09
CA TYR A 180 -2.46 -5.08 -0.35
C TYR A 180 -0.99 -4.93 0.02
N ALA A 181 -0.69 -5.07 1.33
CA ALA A 181 0.65 -4.87 1.87
C ALA A 181 1.69 -5.70 1.10
N GLY A 182 2.80 -5.08 0.72
CA GLY A 182 3.84 -5.65 -0.13
C GLY A 182 3.78 -5.21 -1.59
N ASP A 183 2.62 -4.75 -2.09
CA ASP A 183 2.53 -4.17 -3.45
C ASP A 183 3.43 -2.93 -3.59
N GLU A 184 3.51 -2.14 -2.52
CA GLU A 184 4.40 -0.99 -2.39
C GLU A 184 5.88 -1.36 -2.40
N GLN A 185 6.23 -2.63 -2.22
CA GLN A 185 7.60 -3.15 -2.16
C GLN A 185 7.93 -4.08 -3.32
N ASN A 186 7.05 -4.16 -4.32
CA ASN A 186 7.15 -5.05 -5.48
C ASN A 186 7.12 -6.54 -5.14
N PHE A 187 6.32 -6.96 -4.16
CA PHE A 187 6.14 -8.38 -3.87
C PHE A 187 5.51 -9.11 -5.05
N ASP A 188 6.20 -10.13 -5.54
CA ASP A 188 5.81 -10.92 -6.71
C ASP A 188 6.04 -12.42 -6.50
N SER A 189 5.92 -12.92 -5.25
CA SER A 189 6.02 -14.36 -5.01
C SER A 189 4.90 -15.10 -5.77
N PRO A 190 5.20 -16.23 -6.43
CA PRO A 190 4.24 -16.96 -7.23
C PRO A 190 3.24 -17.70 -6.35
N GLY A 191 2.08 -18.00 -6.91
CA GLY A 191 1.05 -18.82 -6.26
C GLY A 191 0.00 -18.02 -5.47
N SER A 192 -0.97 -18.75 -4.93
CA SER A 192 -2.12 -18.17 -4.22
C SER A 192 -2.09 -18.52 -2.73
N ALA A 193 -3.04 -17.96 -1.99
CA ALA A 193 -3.23 -18.25 -0.58
C ALA A 193 -3.48 -19.73 -0.26
N LEU A 194 -4.05 -20.50 -1.19
CA LEU A 194 -4.29 -21.94 -1.02
C LEU A 194 -2.98 -22.73 -0.84
N ASP A 195 -1.90 -22.19 -1.39
CA ASP A 195 -0.56 -22.76 -1.35
C ASP A 195 0.30 -22.11 -0.26
N GLY A 196 -0.26 -21.18 0.53
CA GLY A 196 0.46 -20.38 1.53
C GLY A 196 1.23 -19.19 0.93
N TRP A 197 1.07 -18.92 -0.36
CA TRP A 197 1.72 -17.81 -1.06
C TRP A 197 0.91 -16.51 -0.98
N ALA A 198 1.46 -15.43 -1.55
CA ALA A 198 0.88 -14.08 -1.54
C ALA A 198 0.60 -13.54 -0.13
N ARG A 199 1.39 -13.97 0.88
CA ARG A 199 1.31 -13.56 2.29
C ARG A 199 2.70 -13.32 2.86
N GLU A 200 3.53 -12.68 2.06
CA GLU A 200 4.91 -12.38 2.41
C GLU A 200 5.02 -11.48 3.65
N GLU A 201 6.10 -11.66 4.39
CA GLU A 201 6.41 -10.84 5.57
C GLU A 201 6.98 -9.49 5.11
N LEU A 202 6.52 -8.38 5.68
CA LEU A 202 7.11 -7.07 5.41
C LEU A 202 8.45 -6.89 6.14
N GLY A 203 8.58 -7.47 7.33
CA GLY A 203 9.85 -7.55 8.04
C GLY A 203 10.84 -8.52 7.39
N VAL A 204 12.09 -8.49 7.86
CA VAL A 204 13.15 -9.37 7.38
C VAL A 204 12.80 -10.84 7.63
N SER A 205 12.67 -11.62 6.56
CA SER A 205 12.42 -13.06 6.66
C SER A 205 13.16 -13.87 5.60
N LEU A 206 14.19 -14.61 6.02
CA LEU A 206 14.99 -15.47 5.12
C LEU A 206 14.18 -16.64 4.52
N ALA A 207 12.98 -16.94 5.04
CA ALA A 207 12.10 -17.96 4.49
C ALA A 207 11.75 -17.69 3.01
N TRP A 208 11.73 -16.42 2.61
CA TRP A 208 11.42 -16.01 1.24
C TRP A 208 12.61 -16.05 0.29
N GLN A 209 13.85 -16.19 0.79
CA GLN A 209 15.07 -16.12 -0.03
C GLN A 209 15.11 -17.18 -1.13
N ALA A 210 14.61 -18.38 -0.85
CA ALA A 210 14.59 -19.50 -1.79
C ALA A 210 13.37 -19.51 -2.73
N VAL A 211 12.42 -18.59 -2.53
CA VAL A 211 11.18 -18.53 -3.30
C VAL A 211 11.47 -17.73 -4.58
N PRO A 212 11.31 -18.33 -5.77
CA PRO A 212 11.66 -17.66 -7.02
C PRO A 212 10.66 -16.54 -7.33
N THR A 213 11.18 -15.40 -7.78
CA THR A 213 10.46 -14.19 -8.21
C THR A 213 10.90 -13.80 -9.62
N HIS A 214 10.26 -12.84 -10.28
CA HIS A 214 10.68 -12.41 -11.62
C HIS A 214 12.10 -11.84 -11.62
N GLN A 215 12.43 -11.06 -10.59
CA GLN A 215 13.80 -10.60 -10.37
C GLN A 215 14.54 -11.56 -9.45
N SER A 216 15.85 -11.71 -9.68
CA SER A 216 16.71 -12.53 -8.82
C SER A 216 16.82 -11.91 -7.43
N GLY A 217 16.60 -12.74 -6.41
CA GLY A 217 16.57 -12.33 -5.02
C GLY A 217 15.20 -11.77 -4.64
N ASN A 218 14.37 -12.61 -4.01
CA ASN A 218 13.05 -12.23 -3.56
C ASN A 218 13.13 -11.04 -2.58
N VAL A 219 12.45 -9.95 -2.91
CA VAL A 219 12.42 -8.72 -2.10
C VAL A 219 11.84 -8.96 -0.71
N ALA A 220 10.90 -9.90 -0.55
CA ALA A 220 10.32 -10.30 0.73
C ALA A 220 11.33 -10.91 1.72
N SER A 221 12.57 -11.19 1.27
CA SER A 221 13.64 -11.64 2.16
C SER A 221 14.35 -10.53 2.94
N ARG A 222 13.98 -9.26 2.72
CA ARG A 222 14.67 -8.06 3.22
C ARG A 222 13.77 -7.25 4.16
N ASP A 223 14.29 -6.11 4.65
CA ASP A 223 13.49 -5.10 5.33
C ASP A 223 12.69 -4.33 4.26
N ASN A 224 11.37 -4.52 4.25
CA ASN A 224 10.47 -3.94 3.25
C ASN A 224 9.68 -2.74 3.80
N PHE A 225 10.21 -2.05 4.81
CA PHE A 225 9.70 -0.74 5.24
C PHE A 225 10.36 0.43 4.49
N ASP A 226 10.82 0.21 3.25
CA ASP A 226 11.41 1.24 2.39
C ASP A 226 10.35 2.22 1.88
N MET A 227 10.26 3.38 2.54
CA MET A 227 9.37 4.48 2.15
C MET A 227 9.87 5.28 0.92
N THR A 228 11.01 4.90 0.33
CA THR A 228 11.56 5.50 -0.90
C THR A 228 11.52 4.55 -2.08
N SER A 229 10.94 3.35 -1.92
CA SER A 229 10.77 2.41 -3.02
C SER A 229 9.85 3.01 -4.10
N GLY A 230 10.06 2.62 -5.36
CA GLY A 230 9.33 3.20 -6.49
C GLY A 230 7.81 3.02 -6.40
N ASN A 231 7.34 1.85 -5.97
CA ASN A 231 5.90 1.58 -5.82
C ASN A 231 5.32 2.27 -4.60
N TYR A 232 6.07 2.38 -3.49
CA TYR A 232 5.65 3.16 -2.33
C TYR A 232 5.39 4.62 -2.72
N LEU A 233 6.34 5.26 -3.39
CA LEU A 233 6.20 6.65 -3.84
C LEU A 233 5.04 6.82 -4.84
N PHE A 234 4.84 5.84 -5.71
CA PHE A 234 3.72 5.86 -6.66
C PHE A 234 2.37 5.77 -5.94
N ILE A 235 2.19 4.84 -5.01
CA ILE A 235 0.96 4.69 -4.22
C ILE A 235 0.74 5.92 -3.31
N ALA A 236 1.79 6.44 -2.68
CA ALA A 236 1.72 7.65 -1.86
C ALA A 236 1.22 8.86 -2.68
N ARG A 237 1.75 9.03 -3.90
CA ARG A 237 1.30 10.07 -4.83
C ARG A 237 -0.15 9.87 -5.24
N LEU A 238 -0.57 8.67 -5.60
CA LEU A 238 -1.96 8.37 -5.96
C LEU A 238 -2.92 8.68 -4.81
N ASN A 239 -2.57 8.32 -3.58
CA ASN A 239 -3.36 8.67 -2.39
C ASN A 239 -3.44 10.18 -2.16
N ALA A 240 -2.34 10.92 -2.39
CA ALA A 240 -2.34 12.37 -2.31
C ALA A 240 -3.23 13.02 -3.37
N LEU A 241 -3.19 12.53 -4.61
CA LEU A 241 -4.06 12.98 -5.70
C LEU A 241 -5.52 12.66 -5.39
N ARG A 242 -5.82 11.44 -4.92
CA ARG A 242 -7.18 11.06 -4.54
C ARG A 242 -7.74 11.97 -3.46
N ARG A 243 -6.95 12.33 -2.43
CA ARG A 243 -7.37 13.31 -1.43
C ARG A 243 -7.62 14.69 -2.03
N ALA A 244 -6.76 15.14 -2.94
CA ALA A 244 -6.89 16.47 -3.56
C ALA A 244 -8.17 16.61 -4.39
N TYR A 245 -8.56 15.57 -5.14
CA TYR A 245 -9.71 15.59 -6.05
C TYR A 245 -11.00 14.98 -5.45
N PHE A 246 -10.88 14.03 -4.52
CA PHE A 246 -12.00 13.25 -3.96
C PHE A 246 -11.99 13.19 -2.42
N GLY A 247 -11.29 14.12 -1.74
CA GLY A 247 -11.29 14.20 -0.28
C GLY A 247 -12.66 14.52 0.32
N SER A 248 -13.53 15.19 -0.45
CA SER A 248 -14.95 15.41 -0.14
C SER A 248 -15.77 14.26 -0.72
N PHE A 249 -16.19 13.30 0.11
CA PHE A 249 -17.08 12.19 -0.26
C PHE A 249 -18.49 12.42 0.30
N GLY A 250 -19.51 11.74 -0.23
CA GLY A 250 -20.90 11.86 0.26
C GLY A 250 -21.87 12.55 -0.69
N SER A 251 -21.45 12.86 -1.92
CA SER A 251 -22.29 13.46 -2.97
C SER A 251 -22.50 12.47 -4.10
N GLU A 252 -23.72 12.40 -4.63
CA GLU A 252 -24.05 11.52 -5.74
C GLU A 252 -23.17 11.82 -6.98
N GLU A 253 -22.90 13.10 -7.22
CA GLU A 253 -22.08 13.57 -8.35
C GLU A 253 -20.66 13.00 -8.30
N CYS A 254 -20.09 12.82 -7.10
CA CYS A 254 -18.75 12.24 -6.95
C CYS A 254 -18.65 10.86 -7.58
N ASP A 255 -19.73 10.09 -7.66
CA ASP A 255 -19.69 8.70 -8.10
C ASP A 255 -20.25 8.52 -9.51
N LYS A 256 -20.84 9.55 -10.12
CA LYS A 256 -21.29 9.49 -11.52
C LYS A 256 -20.10 9.38 -12.46
N LEU A 257 -20.18 8.44 -13.40
CA LEU A 257 -19.20 8.23 -14.45
C LEU A 257 -19.73 8.74 -15.79
N LEU A 258 -18.93 9.54 -16.49
CA LEU A 258 -19.13 9.83 -17.91
C LEU A 258 -18.18 8.93 -18.71
N THR A 259 -18.73 7.98 -19.45
CA THR A 259 -17.96 7.03 -20.28
C THR A 259 -18.29 7.22 -21.75
N PRO A 260 -17.35 6.98 -22.68
CA PRO A 260 -17.64 7.01 -24.11
C PRO A 260 -18.65 5.91 -24.48
N ASN A 261 -19.52 6.22 -25.42
CA ASN A 261 -20.45 5.27 -26.04
C ASN A 261 -20.44 5.47 -27.57
N PRO A 262 -19.97 4.47 -28.36
CA PRO A 262 -19.46 3.16 -27.93
C PRO A 262 -18.15 3.26 -27.12
N PRO A 263 -17.77 2.21 -26.36
CA PRO A 263 -16.48 2.11 -25.70
C PRO A 263 -15.30 2.25 -26.69
N ILE A 264 -14.14 2.66 -26.17
CA ILE A 264 -12.89 2.71 -26.94
C ILE A 264 -12.23 1.34 -26.78
N GLN A 265 -12.02 0.64 -27.89
CA GLN A 265 -11.43 -0.70 -27.87
C GLN A 265 -10.14 -0.76 -27.03
N ASP A 266 -10.09 -1.70 -26.09
CA ASP A 266 -8.95 -1.99 -25.20
C ASP A 266 -8.58 -0.85 -24.21
N VAL A 267 -9.39 0.20 -24.13
CA VAL A 267 -9.11 1.39 -23.31
C VAL A 267 -10.27 1.63 -22.34
N LEU A 268 -9.97 1.59 -21.04
CA LEU A 268 -10.89 2.11 -20.04
C LEU A 268 -10.79 3.64 -20.02
N ALA A 269 -11.89 4.30 -20.34
CA ALA A 269 -12.00 5.76 -20.36
C ALA A 269 -13.21 6.23 -19.57
N PHE A 270 -13.00 7.19 -18.65
CA PHE A 270 -14.10 7.80 -17.90
C PHE A 270 -13.76 9.20 -17.39
N VAL A 271 -14.77 10.03 -17.16
CA VAL A 271 -14.67 11.28 -16.40
C VAL A 271 -15.49 11.15 -15.12
N ARG A 272 -14.90 11.58 -14.00
CA ARG A 272 -15.54 11.55 -12.67
C ARG A 272 -15.11 12.76 -11.84
N GLY A 273 -15.98 13.31 -11.01
CA GLY A 273 -15.62 14.39 -10.08
C GLY A 273 -16.79 14.84 -9.22
N CYS A 274 -16.49 15.38 -8.05
CA CYS A 274 -17.49 15.88 -7.10
C CYS A 274 -18.06 17.27 -7.44
N SER A 275 -17.35 18.02 -8.30
CA SER A 275 -17.64 19.37 -8.76
C SER A 275 -16.91 19.60 -10.09
N GLU A 276 -17.18 20.70 -10.79
CA GLU A 276 -16.51 21.01 -12.07
C GLU A 276 -14.98 21.11 -11.91
N GLU A 277 -14.50 21.68 -10.79
CA GLU A 277 -13.09 21.87 -10.47
C GLU A 277 -12.41 20.63 -9.86
N GLN A 278 -13.17 19.56 -9.65
CA GLN A 278 -12.68 18.28 -9.11
C GLN A 278 -12.81 17.14 -10.13
N ARG A 279 -13.26 17.42 -11.35
CA ARG A 279 -13.36 16.42 -12.41
C ARG A 279 -11.98 15.98 -12.89
N VAL A 280 -11.83 14.67 -13.04
CA VAL A 280 -10.65 13.99 -13.55
C VAL A 280 -11.10 13.07 -14.69
N ALA A 281 -10.44 13.17 -15.84
CA ALA A 281 -10.60 12.22 -16.94
C ALA A 281 -9.49 11.17 -16.88
N VAL A 282 -9.85 9.90 -16.81
CA VAL A 282 -8.91 8.79 -16.74
C VAL A 282 -8.95 8.02 -18.05
N LEU A 283 -7.77 7.70 -18.56
CA LEU A 283 -7.55 6.93 -19.78
C LEU A 283 -6.51 5.85 -19.48
N ALA A 284 -6.88 4.58 -19.61
CA ALA A 284 -6.01 3.45 -19.33
C ALA A 284 -6.01 2.45 -20.49
N ASN A 285 -4.85 2.23 -21.11
CA ASN A 285 -4.65 1.25 -22.16
C ASN A 285 -4.33 -0.12 -21.55
N PHE A 286 -5.19 -1.10 -21.78
CA PHE A 286 -5.02 -2.46 -21.28
C PHE A 286 -4.21 -3.35 -22.23
N HIS A 287 -3.90 -2.88 -23.43
CA HIS A 287 -3.05 -3.61 -24.37
C HIS A 287 -1.58 -3.60 -23.91
N SER A 288 -0.95 -4.78 -23.92
CA SER A 288 0.42 -4.97 -23.41
C SER A 288 1.51 -4.61 -24.42
N THR A 289 1.19 -4.60 -25.71
CA THR A 289 2.17 -4.41 -26.79
C THR A 289 1.85 -3.31 -27.80
N GLU A 290 0.63 -2.75 -27.79
CA GLU A 290 0.19 -1.82 -28.84
C GLU A 290 -0.27 -0.50 -28.22
N THR A 291 0.07 0.58 -28.93
CA THR A 291 -0.47 1.89 -28.66
C THR A 291 -1.95 1.93 -29.04
N ARG A 292 -2.76 2.64 -28.26
CA ARG A 292 -4.17 2.90 -28.54
C ARG A 292 -4.41 4.40 -28.66
N GLU A 293 -5.18 4.79 -29.67
CA GLU A 293 -5.68 6.16 -29.76
C GLU A 293 -6.98 6.24 -28.97
N ALA A 294 -7.02 7.13 -27.98
CA ALA A 294 -8.20 7.37 -27.17
C ALA A 294 -8.89 8.65 -27.60
N LEU A 295 -10.21 8.57 -27.82
CA LEU A 295 -11.08 9.70 -28.10
C LEU A 295 -12.30 9.64 -27.18
N LEU A 296 -12.46 10.62 -26.30
CA LEU A 296 -13.68 10.79 -25.52
C LEU A 296 -14.24 12.20 -25.59
N TRP A 297 -15.55 12.30 -25.44
CA TRP A 297 -16.23 13.57 -25.20
C TRP A 297 -16.15 13.90 -23.71
N SER A 298 -15.63 15.09 -23.41
CA SER A 298 -15.45 15.55 -22.04
C SER A 298 -16.45 16.67 -21.71
N PRO A 299 -16.68 16.94 -20.43
CA PRO A 299 -17.57 18.03 -20.02
C PRO A 299 -16.91 19.42 -20.09
N TRP A 300 -15.65 19.52 -20.51
CA TRP A 300 -14.94 20.80 -20.58
C TRP A 300 -15.15 21.49 -21.94
N GLN A 301 -15.06 22.82 -21.93
CA GLN A 301 -15.21 23.63 -23.13
C GLN A 301 -14.02 23.47 -24.06
N GLU A 302 -14.26 23.66 -25.36
CA GLU A 302 -13.19 23.77 -26.36
C GLU A 302 -12.13 24.79 -25.92
N HIS A 303 -10.87 24.51 -26.25
CA HIS A 303 -9.68 25.26 -25.85
C HIS A 303 -9.28 25.19 -24.38
N THR A 304 -9.98 24.41 -23.54
CA THR A 304 -9.50 24.15 -22.17
C THR A 304 -8.20 23.35 -22.23
N GLU A 305 -7.17 23.80 -21.51
CA GLU A 305 -5.92 23.05 -21.36
C GLU A 305 -6.03 22.05 -20.21
N LEU A 306 -5.70 20.79 -20.49
CA LEU A 306 -5.63 19.73 -19.49
C LEU A 306 -4.21 19.22 -19.32
N GLU A 307 -3.86 18.88 -18.08
CA GLU A 307 -2.56 18.33 -17.70
C GLU A 307 -2.69 16.90 -17.16
N ASP A 308 -1.79 16.00 -17.56
CA ASP A 308 -1.66 14.70 -16.92
C ASP A 308 -1.07 14.84 -15.50
N ILE A 309 -1.81 14.39 -14.49
CA ILE A 309 -1.41 14.45 -13.08
C ILE A 309 -0.66 13.19 -12.61
N ILE A 310 -0.68 12.11 -13.39
CA ILE A 310 0.05 10.87 -13.07
C ILE A 310 1.55 11.08 -13.26
N ALA A 311 1.95 11.57 -14.45
CA ALA A 311 3.35 11.82 -14.77
C ALA A 311 4.02 12.84 -13.81
N THR A 312 5.19 12.48 -13.30
CA THR A 312 6.01 13.35 -12.44
C THR A 312 7.00 14.20 -13.23
N SER A 313 7.36 13.78 -14.45
CA SER A 313 8.20 14.49 -15.41
C SER A 313 7.53 14.52 -16.79
N GLU A 314 7.84 15.53 -17.60
CA GLU A 314 7.35 15.64 -18.99
C GLU A 314 5.82 15.45 -19.11
N GLN A 315 5.08 16.13 -18.24
CA GLN A 315 3.62 16.03 -18.18
C GLN A 315 3.01 16.37 -19.53
N LEU A 316 2.24 15.41 -20.05
CA LEU A 316 1.49 15.60 -21.27
C LEU A 316 0.42 16.67 -21.03
N ARG A 317 0.39 17.65 -21.94
CA ARG A 317 -0.66 18.66 -22.01
C ARG A 317 -1.48 18.40 -23.26
N ILE A 318 -2.80 18.38 -23.10
CA ILE A 318 -3.74 18.28 -24.22
C ILE A 318 -4.70 19.46 -24.18
N VAL A 319 -5.16 19.89 -25.36
CA VAL A 319 -6.17 20.93 -25.49
C VAL A 319 -7.47 20.29 -25.90
N VAL A 320 -8.55 20.66 -25.22
CA VAL A 320 -9.89 20.19 -25.57
C VAL A 320 -10.27 20.73 -26.95
N GLY A 321 -10.54 19.84 -27.89
CA GLY A 321 -10.95 20.19 -29.24
C GLY A 321 -12.43 20.52 -29.36
N ALA A 322 -12.86 20.82 -30.58
CA ALA A 322 -14.24 21.16 -30.93
C ALA A 322 -15.27 20.22 -30.29
N GLY A 323 -16.30 20.82 -29.68
CA GLY A 323 -17.39 20.12 -29.01
C GLY A 323 -17.00 19.38 -27.71
N GLY A 324 -15.84 19.67 -27.11
CA GLY A 324 -15.41 19.03 -25.86
C GLY A 324 -14.55 17.78 -26.08
N ARG A 325 -13.99 17.58 -27.29
CA ARG A 325 -13.28 16.36 -27.67
C ARG A 325 -11.89 16.28 -27.04
N LEU A 326 -11.62 15.20 -26.30
CA LEU A 326 -10.29 14.84 -25.83
C LEU A 326 -9.73 13.74 -26.72
N GLN A 327 -8.50 13.93 -27.21
CA GLN A 327 -7.79 12.95 -28.01
C GLN A 327 -6.35 12.83 -27.54
N THR A 328 -5.88 11.60 -27.36
CA THR A 328 -4.47 11.32 -27.03
C THR A 328 -4.06 9.92 -27.46
N SER A 329 -2.76 9.72 -27.62
CA SER A 329 -2.14 8.42 -27.87
C SER A 329 -1.69 7.81 -26.55
N LEU A 330 -2.08 6.57 -26.28
CA LEU A 330 -1.76 5.84 -25.06
C LEU A 330 -0.78 4.71 -25.38
N PRO A 331 0.49 4.79 -24.95
CA PRO A 331 1.43 3.67 -25.06
C PRO A 331 0.89 2.39 -24.41
N PRO A 332 1.47 1.22 -24.72
CA PRO A 332 1.07 -0.04 -24.08
C PRO A 332 1.20 0.06 -22.56
N LEU A 333 0.15 -0.38 -21.84
CA LEU A 333 0.05 -0.31 -20.37
C LEU A 333 0.29 1.10 -19.80
N ALA A 334 -0.18 2.13 -20.50
CA ALA A 334 -0.20 3.50 -19.99
C ALA A 334 -1.55 3.79 -19.31
N ALA A 335 -1.49 4.49 -18.18
CA ALA A 335 -2.67 5.07 -17.53
C ALA A 335 -2.39 6.55 -17.22
N MET A 336 -3.26 7.43 -17.71
CA MET A 336 -3.16 8.87 -17.59
C MET A 336 -4.40 9.42 -16.89
N ALA A 337 -4.25 10.54 -16.19
CA ALA A 337 -5.35 11.24 -15.55
C ALA A 337 -5.25 12.73 -15.85
N PHE A 338 -6.23 13.27 -16.56
CA PHE A 338 -6.24 14.66 -17.02
C PHE A 338 -7.17 15.54 -16.19
N VAL A 339 -6.70 16.74 -15.87
CA VAL A 339 -7.46 17.78 -15.15
C VAL A 339 -7.22 19.15 -15.78
N PRO A 340 -8.16 20.10 -15.69
CA PRO A 340 -7.91 21.49 -16.06
C PRO A 340 -6.81 22.12 -15.21
N GLY A 341 -6.01 22.99 -15.83
CA GLY A 341 -5.06 23.83 -15.11
C GLY A 341 -5.75 24.96 -14.31
N PRO A 342 -5.17 25.41 -13.18
CA PRO A 342 -4.01 24.84 -12.51
C PRO A 342 -4.37 23.57 -11.73
N LYS A 343 -3.53 22.54 -11.82
CA LYS A 343 -3.73 21.32 -11.03
C LYS A 343 -3.66 21.60 -9.54
N ARG A 344 -4.43 20.83 -8.76
CA ARG A 344 -4.40 20.91 -7.29
C ARG A 344 -3.03 20.51 -6.75
N SER A 345 -2.54 21.29 -5.79
CA SER A 345 -1.31 20.98 -5.08
C SER A 345 -1.49 19.76 -4.17
N ILE A 346 -0.43 18.98 -4.01
CA ILE A 346 -0.40 17.80 -3.13
C ILE A 346 0.69 17.96 -2.06
N PRO A 347 0.56 17.30 -0.89
CA PRO A 347 1.59 17.26 0.13
C PRO A 347 2.98 16.86 -0.39
N PRO A 348 4.08 17.48 0.11
CA PRO A 348 5.44 17.04 -0.20
C PRO A 348 5.69 15.62 0.31
N SER A 349 6.63 14.92 -0.31
CA SER A 349 7.11 13.60 0.11
C SER A 349 8.62 13.52 0.09
N VAL A 350 9.19 12.74 1.02
CA VAL A 350 10.60 12.32 0.94
C VAL A 350 10.70 11.24 -0.14
N VAL A 351 11.48 11.49 -1.19
CA VAL A 351 11.62 10.61 -2.36
C VAL A 351 12.93 9.86 -2.42
N ALA A 352 13.91 10.26 -1.61
CA ALA A 352 15.16 9.54 -1.48
C ALA A 352 15.81 9.79 -0.13
N VAL A 353 16.53 8.80 0.36
CA VAL A 353 17.36 8.87 1.56
C VAL A 353 18.75 8.32 1.25
N SER A 354 19.79 8.96 1.78
CA SER A 354 21.16 8.46 1.79
C SER A 354 21.63 8.40 3.25
N PRO A 355 22.22 7.29 3.72
CA PRO A 355 22.28 5.99 3.08
C PRO A 355 20.88 5.48 2.71
N ALA A 356 20.78 4.69 1.63
CA ALA A 356 19.52 4.10 1.21
C ALA A 356 18.94 3.20 2.32
N HIS A 357 17.64 2.97 2.27
CA HIS A 357 16.98 2.05 3.20
C HIS A 357 17.66 0.69 3.21
N ALA A 358 17.85 0.13 4.41
CA ALA A 358 18.58 -1.11 4.68
C ALA A 358 20.03 -1.16 4.16
N ALA A 359 20.63 -0.02 3.78
CA ALA A 359 22.03 0.01 3.36
C ALA A 359 22.97 -0.41 4.50
N VAL A 360 24.05 -1.10 4.15
CA VAL A 360 25.11 -1.46 5.11
C VAL A 360 26.35 -0.62 4.83
N LEU A 361 26.68 0.25 5.77
CA LEU A 361 27.91 1.04 5.74
C LEU A 361 29.05 0.25 6.39
N SER A 362 30.11 0.03 5.62
CA SER A 362 31.36 -0.56 6.09
C SER A 362 32.53 0.15 5.42
N GLY A 363 33.57 0.53 6.17
CA GLY A 363 34.72 1.22 5.59
C GLY A 363 35.67 1.77 6.65
N PRO A 364 36.83 2.31 6.23
CA PRO A 364 37.72 3.03 7.13
C PRO A 364 37.10 4.36 7.58
N ALA A 365 37.77 4.99 8.53
CA ALA A 365 37.58 6.37 8.97
C ALA A 365 37.22 7.34 7.83
N GLY A 366 36.27 8.26 8.04
CA GLY A 366 35.80 9.17 6.99
C GLY A 366 34.50 9.91 7.31
N THR A 367 33.92 10.58 6.32
CA THR A 367 32.68 11.34 6.47
C THR A 367 31.50 10.62 5.84
N VAL A 368 30.39 10.52 6.56
CA VAL A 368 29.10 10.04 6.06
C VAL A 368 28.14 11.22 5.94
N GLN A 369 27.49 11.34 4.79
CA GLN A 369 26.42 12.31 4.61
C GLN A 369 25.07 11.61 4.69
N ILE A 370 24.27 12.01 5.68
CA ILE A 370 22.86 11.63 5.77
C ILE A 370 22.06 12.67 4.99
N VAL A 371 21.31 12.27 3.97
CA VAL A 371 20.57 13.18 3.09
C VAL A 371 19.14 12.70 2.90
N LEU A 372 18.17 13.57 3.13
CA LEU A 372 16.77 13.40 2.71
C LEU A 372 16.52 14.30 1.50
N SER A 373 15.91 13.75 0.46
CA SER A 373 15.47 14.52 -0.72
C SER A 373 13.96 14.58 -0.78
N PHE A 374 13.40 15.76 -0.99
CA PHE A 374 11.98 16.01 -1.17
C PHE A 374 11.64 16.19 -2.65
N ASP A 375 10.41 15.85 -3.05
CA ASP A 375 9.90 16.03 -4.41
C ASP A 375 9.61 17.49 -4.79
N GLN A 376 9.63 18.40 -3.82
CA GLN A 376 9.36 19.81 -4.02
C GLN A 376 10.12 20.70 -3.04
N PRO A 377 10.24 22.02 -3.32
CA PRO A 377 10.84 22.98 -2.40
C PRO A 377 10.19 22.97 -1.01
N MET A 378 11.03 22.96 0.03
CA MET A 378 10.59 22.96 1.42
C MET A 378 10.89 24.31 2.09
N HIS A 379 10.13 24.62 3.15
CA HIS A 379 10.51 25.71 4.05
C HIS A 379 11.80 25.31 4.79
N SER A 380 12.66 26.28 5.11
CA SER A 380 13.97 25.99 5.72
C SER A 380 13.86 25.29 7.09
N SER A 381 12.79 25.54 7.83
CA SER A 381 12.47 24.88 9.10
C SER A 381 12.13 23.39 8.95
N ALA A 382 11.98 22.86 7.73
CA ALA A 382 11.81 21.42 7.54
C ALA A 382 13.02 20.63 8.09
N ALA A 383 14.21 21.23 8.07
CA ALA A 383 15.42 20.62 8.64
C ALA A 383 15.32 20.38 10.16
N ASP A 384 14.58 21.22 10.89
CA ASP A 384 14.42 21.10 12.34
C ASP A 384 13.61 19.86 12.74
N GLY A 385 12.76 19.37 11.83
CA GLY A 385 11.94 18.18 12.02
C GLY A 385 12.58 16.89 11.48
N VAL A 386 13.87 16.90 11.14
CA VAL A 386 14.63 15.70 10.74
C VAL A 386 15.57 15.30 11.87
N SER A 387 15.66 14.00 12.14
CA SER A 387 16.51 13.44 13.19
C SER A 387 17.24 12.18 12.74
N LEU A 388 18.37 11.92 13.41
CA LEU A 388 19.15 10.69 13.30
C LEU A 388 19.21 10.07 14.70
N ASP A 389 18.73 8.84 14.86
CA ASP A 389 18.63 8.13 16.13
C ASP A 389 17.93 8.94 17.24
N GLY A 390 16.90 9.70 16.85
CA GLY A 390 16.15 10.60 17.74
C GLY A 390 16.85 11.93 18.05
N PHE A 391 18.07 12.16 17.58
CA PHE A 391 18.77 13.43 17.72
C PHE A 391 18.40 14.39 16.58
N ALA A 392 17.68 15.46 16.90
CA ALA A 392 17.30 16.52 15.98
C ALA A 392 18.32 17.69 15.96
N GLY A 393 18.11 18.67 15.09
CA GLY A 393 18.89 19.94 15.07
C GLY A 393 20.30 19.85 14.45
N MET A 394 20.68 18.70 13.91
CA MET A 394 21.96 18.50 13.18
C MET A 394 21.83 18.63 11.66
N PHE A 395 20.60 18.72 11.16
CA PHE A 395 20.30 18.77 9.74
C PHE A 395 20.21 20.22 9.25
N SER A 396 20.57 20.45 8.00
CA SER A 396 20.47 21.75 7.34
C SER A 396 20.07 21.60 5.87
N CYS A 397 19.45 22.64 5.31
CA CYS A 397 19.12 22.69 3.90
C CYS A 397 20.40 22.78 3.06
N MET A 398 20.59 21.87 2.10
CA MET A 398 21.75 21.91 1.19
C MET A 398 21.59 22.94 0.07
N THR A 399 20.37 23.39 -0.19
CA THR A 399 20.02 24.30 -1.29
C THR A 399 19.12 25.41 -0.79
N ALA A 400 19.08 26.54 -1.50
CA ALA A 400 18.23 27.68 -1.14
C ALA A 400 16.73 27.34 -1.11
N ASN A 401 16.30 26.37 -1.93
CA ASN A 401 14.92 25.89 -1.98
C ASN A 401 14.66 24.67 -1.05
N CYS A 402 15.64 24.28 -0.23
CA CYS A 402 15.58 23.19 0.74
C CYS A 402 14.98 21.87 0.20
N THR A 403 15.20 21.53 -1.07
CA THR A 403 14.78 20.22 -1.61
C THR A 403 15.62 19.07 -1.07
N LYS A 404 16.76 19.38 -0.45
CA LYS A 404 17.61 18.43 0.25
C LYS A 404 17.94 18.92 1.64
N VAL A 405 17.76 18.05 2.61
CA VAL A 405 18.13 18.28 4.02
C VAL A 405 19.21 17.27 4.37
N ALA A 406 20.31 17.73 4.94
CA ALA A 406 21.45 16.85 5.22
C ALA A 406 22.16 17.15 6.54
N ALA A 407 22.75 16.09 7.09
CA ALA A 407 23.70 16.13 8.20
C ALA A 407 24.99 15.43 7.77
N THR A 408 26.12 15.99 8.18
CA THR A 408 27.44 15.45 7.88
C THR A 408 28.06 14.92 9.17
N MET A 409 28.29 13.61 9.22
CA MET A 409 28.77 12.90 10.40
C MET A 409 30.13 12.26 10.12
N LEU A 410 30.94 12.12 11.17
CA LEU A 410 32.14 11.31 11.09
C LEU A 410 31.75 9.84 11.20
N PHE A 411 32.27 8.98 10.33
CA PHE A 411 31.93 7.56 10.30
C PHE A 411 32.22 6.90 11.65
N GLU A 412 33.25 7.36 12.36
CA GLU A 412 33.74 6.89 13.65
C GLU A 412 32.80 7.24 14.81
N THR A 413 31.91 8.22 14.66
CA THR A 413 30.94 8.59 15.70
C THR A 413 29.73 7.67 15.74
N PHE A 414 29.49 6.89 14.68
CA PHE A 414 28.44 5.88 14.69
C PHE A 414 28.76 4.74 15.68
N CYS A 415 27.76 3.99 16.11
CA CYS A 415 27.97 2.70 16.76
C CYS A 415 27.80 1.59 15.72
N ASP A 416 28.30 0.39 15.97
CA ASP A 416 27.88 -0.76 15.15
C ASP A 416 26.43 -1.07 15.48
N GLY A 417 25.57 -1.19 14.47
CA GLY A 417 24.13 -1.43 14.67
C GLY A 417 23.25 -0.74 13.64
N VAL A 418 21.94 -0.81 13.90
CA VAL A 418 20.91 -0.15 13.09
C VAL A 418 20.76 1.30 13.54
N HIS A 419 20.80 2.19 12.57
CA HIS A 419 20.57 3.61 12.70
C HIS A 419 19.27 3.99 12.00
N VAL A 420 18.55 4.95 12.57
CA VAL A 420 17.23 5.37 12.09
C VAL A 420 17.26 6.84 11.71
N VAL A 421 16.81 7.14 10.50
CA VAL A 421 16.59 8.52 10.04
C VAL A 421 15.09 8.76 9.98
N GLU A 422 14.62 9.80 10.67
CA GLU A 422 13.19 10.13 10.75
C GLU A 422 12.94 11.58 10.35
N ALA A 423 11.84 11.82 9.64
CA ALA A 423 11.30 13.15 9.40
C ALA A 423 9.87 13.20 9.94
N LEU A 424 9.53 14.23 10.72
CA LEU A 424 8.22 14.35 11.33
C LEU A 424 7.11 14.54 10.29
N GLU A 425 5.87 14.28 10.69
CA GLU A 425 4.69 14.69 9.91
C GLU A 425 4.56 16.21 9.91
N GLY A 426 3.97 16.77 8.84
CA GLY A 426 3.63 18.19 8.77
C GLY A 426 4.79 19.12 8.39
N LEU A 427 5.94 18.60 7.92
CA LEU A 427 7.02 19.46 7.42
C LEU A 427 6.53 20.27 6.24
N GLN A 428 6.66 21.60 6.34
CA GLN A 428 6.03 22.50 5.38
C GLN A 428 6.84 22.64 4.10
N SER A 429 6.15 22.51 2.96
CA SER A 429 6.66 22.95 1.68
C SER A 429 6.82 24.47 1.64
N PHE A 430 7.52 24.99 0.64
CA PHE A 430 7.61 26.44 0.40
C PHE A 430 6.22 27.09 0.18
N LEU A 431 5.22 26.31 -0.24
CA LEU A 431 3.84 26.75 -0.45
C LEU A 431 2.95 26.54 0.79
N GLY A 432 3.52 26.14 1.93
CA GLY A 432 2.79 25.96 3.20
C GLY A 432 2.02 24.64 3.32
N LEU A 433 2.26 23.66 2.44
CA LEU A 433 1.65 22.32 2.54
C LEU A 433 2.54 21.40 3.37
N GLY A 434 1.98 20.80 4.43
CA GLY A 434 2.70 19.84 5.27
C GLY A 434 2.84 18.46 4.63
N THR A 435 3.93 17.75 4.88
CA THR A 435 4.03 16.30 4.62
C THR A 435 2.85 15.57 5.27
N PHE A 436 2.30 14.57 4.59
CA PHE A 436 1.09 13.88 5.06
C PHE A 436 1.35 12.89 6.20
N SER A 437 2.54 12.30 6.27
CA SER A 437 2.93 11.35 7.31
C SER A 437 4.39 11.57 7.68
N SER A 438 4.79 11.04 8.82
CA SER A 438 6.20 10.89 9.16
C SER A 438 6.91 10.02 8.12
N PHE A 439 8.18 10.29 7.89
CA PHE A 439 9.10 9.45 7.13
C PHE A 439 10.05 8.72 8.08
N ARG A 440 10.38 7.47 7.78
CA ARG A 440 11.36 6.68 8.51
C ARG A 440 12.16 5.81 7.54
N SER A 441 13.46 5.76 7.76
CA SER A 441 14.35 4.82 7.08
C SER A 441 15.42 4.30 8.02
N THR A 442 15.92 3.10 7.75
CA THR A 442 16.96 2.44 8.53
C THR A 442 18.20 2.21 7.66
N PHE A 443 19.38 2.26 8.27
CA PHE A 443 20.61 1.75 7.67
C PHE A 443 21.45 1.10 8.77
N THR A 444 22.42 0.27 8.40
CA THR A 444 23.27 -0.44 9.36
C THR A 444 24.71 0.00 9.23
N VAL A 445 25.37 0.30 10.35
CA VAL A 445 26.82 0.50 10.42
C VAL A 445 27.47 -0.79 10.91
N ASN A 446 28.50 -1.24 10.19
CA ASN A 446 29.20 -2.49 10.48
C ASN A 446 30.70 -2.34 10.28
N ARG A 447 31.41 -1.97 11.34
CA ARG A 447 32.88 -1.88 11.35
C ARG A 447 33.55 -3.24 11.49
N HIS A 448 32.89 -4.18 12.18
CA HIS A 448 33.54 -5.42 12.62
C HIS A 448 33.07 -6.70 11.94
N ARG A 449 32.36 -6.62 10.80
CA ARG A 449 31.77 -7.79 10.10
C ARG A 449 30.88 -8.64 11.03
N GLY A 450 30.12 -7.99 11.92
CA GLY A 450 29.25 -8.65 12.88
C GLY A 450 28.01 -9.32 12.26
N ILE A 451 27.42 -10.29 12.97
CA ILE A 451 26.26 -11.08 12.50
C ILE A 451 25.00 -10.25 12.26
N ILE A 452 24.85 -9.12 12.97
CA ILE A 452 23.71 -8.19 12.84
C ILE A 452 23.63 -7.58 11.43
N ALA A 453 24.75 -7.49 10.72
CA ALA A 453 24.86 -6.78 9.45
C ALA A 453 25.13 -7.70 8.24
N ARG A 454 25.13 -9.02 8.44
CA ARG A 454 25.26 -10.02 7.38
C ARG A 454 24.31 -11.19 7.65
N PRO A 455 23.02 -11.07 7.30
CA PRO A 455 22.06 -12.16 7.52
C PRO A 455 22.42 -13.45 6.75
N HIS A 456 23.22 -13.36 5.68
CA HIS A 456 23.79 -14.54 5.01
C HIS A 456 24.90 -15.24 5.80
N MET A 457 25.44 -14.68 6.90
CA MET A 457 26.30 -15.47 7.81
C MET A 457 25.52 -16.56 8.56
N HIS A 458 24.18 -16.58 8.49
CA HIS A 458 23.38 -17.73 8.91
C HIS A 458 23.49 -18.93 7.94
N GLU A 459 24.12 -18.78 6.77
CA GLU A 459 24.51 -19.89 5.90
C GLU A 459 25.66 -20.73 6.49
N TRP A 460 26.19 -20.36 7.66
CA TRP A 460 27.08 -21.23 8.44
C TRP A 460 26.24 -22.02 9.43
N PRO A 461 26.05 -23.34 9.23
CA PRO A 461 25.27 -24.17 10.14
C PRO A 461 25.82 -24.05 11.56
N GLY A 462 24.98 -23.64 12.51
CA GLY A 462 25.14 -23.94 13.93
C GLY A 462 25.85 -22.92 14.83
N LEU A 463 26.35 -21.77 14.37
CA LEU A 463 27.29 -21.03 15.22
C LEU A 463 26.69 -20.26 16.41
N ILE A 464 25.49 -19.67 16.33
CA ILE A 464 24.96 -18.79 17.40
C ILE A 464 23.55 -19.21 17.83
N CYS A 465 23.35 -19.38 19.13
CA CYS A 465 22.09 -19.81 19.74
C CYS A 465 21.78 -19.04 21.03
N ASN A 466 20.74 -19.47 21.75
CA ASN A 466 20.26 -18.85 23.00
C ASN A 466 20.03 -17.33 22.86
N ARG A 467 19.25 -16.92 21.85
CA ARG A 467 18.94 -15.51 21.55
C ARG A 467 20.18 -14.62 21.39
N GLY A 468 21.22 -15.14 20.75
CA GLY A 468 22.45 -14.38 20.49
C GLY A 468 23.37 -14.25 21.69
N ARG A 469 23.24 -15.12 22.72
CA ARG A 469 24.09 -15.10 23.92
C ARG A 469 25.08 -16.25 24.01
N ALA A 470 24.97 -17.24 23.13
CA ALA A 470 25.82 -18.42 23.18
C ALA A 470 26.26 -18.83 21.76
N LEU A 471 27.43 -19.45 21.69
CA LEU A 471 27.81 -20.25 20.52
C LEU A 471 27.31 -21.67 20.72
N CYS A 472 26.62 -22.23 19.72
CA CYS A 472 26.22 -23.64 19.74
C CYS A 472 27.27 -24.50 19.05
N HIS A 473 27.62 -25.63 19.66
CA HIS A 473 28.56 -26.59 19.13
C HIS A 473 27.78 -27.86 18.77
N ASN A 474 27.93 -28.35 17.54
CA ASN A 474 27.29 -29.59 17.10
C ASN A 474 28.37 -30.58 16.63
N ALA A 475 29.06 -31.20 17.60
CA ALA A 475 30.09 -32.20 17.36
C ALA A 475 29.84 -33.45 18.23
N ALA A 476 28.82 -34.23 17.86
CA ALA A 476 28.46 -35.46 18.56
C ALA A 476 29.67 -36.42 18.67
N GLY A 477 30.01 -36.81 19.91
CA GLY A 477 31.14 -37.69 20.22
C GLY A 477 32.47 -36.98 20.48
N ALA A 478 32.52 -35.64 20.45
CA ALA A 478 33.72 -34.90 20.86
C ALA A 478 33.85 -34.82 22.39
N GLU A 479 35.04 -35.11 22.90
CA GLU A 479 35.36 -34.96 24.34
C GLU A 479 36.00 -33.61 24.67
N TRP A 480 36.62 -32.96 23.68
CA TRP A 480 37.39 -31.73 23.86
C TRP A 480 37.14 -30.75 22.71
N LEU A 481 37.17 -29.46 23.03
CA LEU A 481 37.08 -28.38 22.05
C LEU A 481 38.08 -27.26 22.35
N ARG A 482 38.38 -26.47 21.31
CA ARG A 482 39.08 -25.20 21.41
C ARG A 482 38.55 -24.25 20.35
N ILE A 483 38.58 -22.96 20.63
CA ILE A 483 38.00 -21.93 19.76
C ILE A 483 39.14 -21.12 19.15
N LYS A 484 38.98 -20.72 17.88
CA LYS A 484 39.84 -19.73 17.24
C LYS A 484 38.97 -18.64 16.65
N ASN A 485 39.10 -17.43 17.19
CA ASN A 485 38.55 -16.25 16.54
C ASN A 485 39.30 -16.01 15.23
N VAL A 486 38.61 -15.58 14.18
CA VAL A 486 39.23 -15.27 12.89
C VAL A 486 40.34 -14.22 13.10
N GLY A 487 41.58 -14.56 12.73
CA GLY A 487 42.76 -13.71 12.94
C GLY A 487 43.43 -13.83 14.31
N GLY A 488 42.89 -14.62 15.25
CA GLY A 488 43.46 -14.86 16.57
C GLY A 488 44.22 -16.18 16.71
N ASN A 489 44.77 -16.40 17.91
CA ASN A 489 45.33 -17.70 18.31
C ASN A 489 44.23 -18.66 18.78
N TRP A 490 44.50 -19.95 18.68
CA TRP A 490 43.65 -20.97 19.31
C TRP A 490 43.65 -20.80 20.83
N THR A 491 42.49 -20.97 21.46
CA THR A 491 42.42 -21.13 22.92
C THR A 491 43.10 -22.43 23.35
N ALA A 492 43.36 -22.54 24.66
CA ALA A 492 43.65 -23.84 25.26
C ALA A 492 42.51 -24.82 24.98
N TRP A 493 42.86 -26.11 24.91
CA TRP A 493 41.88 -27.18 24.91
C TRP A 493 41.08 -27.16 26.21
N ARG A 494 39.78 -27.38 26.10
CA ARG A 494 38.85 -27.53 27.23
C ARG A 494 37.87 -28.68 26.96
N PRO A 495 37.22 -29.23 28.00
CA PRO A 495 36.17 -30.22 27.83
C PRO A 495 35.08 -29.70 26.88
N TYR A 496 34.50 -30.60 26.09
CA TYR A 496 33.44 -30.24 25.15
C TYR A 496 32.18 -29.81 25.90
N GLU A 497 31.57 -28.71 25.45
CA GLU A 497 30.30 -28.18 25.93
C GLU A 497 29.41 -27.90 24.72
N ASP A 498 28.13 -28.25 24.78
CA ASP A 498 27.17 -28.02 23.69
C ASP A 498 26.95 -26.53 23.41
N GLN A 499 27.24 -25.68 24.39
CA GLN A 499 27.14 -24.24 24.31
C GLN A 499 28.32 -23.59 25.01
N SER A 500 28.80 -22.46 24.49
CA SER A 500 29.75 -21.62 25.22
C SER A 500 29.31 -20.17 25.25
N ASP A 501 29.52 -19.52 26.39
CA ASP A 501 29.18 -18.10 26.57
C ASP A 501 29.81 -17.25 25.48
N TRP A 502 28.97 -16.42 24.86
CA TRP A 502 29.36 -15.46 23.85
C TRP A 502 28.90 -14.08 24.29
N GLN A 503 29.85 -13.21 24.61
CA GLN A 503 29.59 -11.78 24.75
C GLN A 503 29.96 -11.11 23.44
N SER A 504 28.99 -10.46 22.79
CA SER A 504 29.33 -9.42 21.82
C SER A 504 30.18 -8.39 22.56
N PHE A 505 31.30 -7.99 22.00
CA PHE A 505 32.15 -6.95 22.60
C PHE A 505 31.29 -5.73 22.96
N GLY A 506 31.46 -5.26 24.19
CA GLY A 506 30.48 -4.46 24.90
C GLY A 506 30.13 -3.13 24.25
N GLY A 507 28.89 -2.70 24.50
CA GLY A 507 28.45 -1.32 24.27
C GLY A 507 27.29 -1.16 23.30
N CYS A 508 26.15 -1.81 23.57
CA CYS A 508 24.81 -1.23 23.41
C CYS A 508 23.76 -2.25 23.84
N HIS A 509 22.90 -1.86 24.77
CA HIS A 509 21.74 -2.65 25.15
C HIS A 509 20.73 -2.65 24.00
N LEU A 510 20.34 -3.84 23.55
CA LEU A 510 19.11 -4.05 22.79
C LEU A 510 17.95 -3.61 23.69
N ARG A 511 17.26 -2.53 23.32
CA ARG A 511 15.86 -2.33 23.72
C ARG A 511 14.97 -2.84 22.61
#